data_AF-A0A9W6C0P9-F1
#
_entry.id   AF-A0A9W6C0P9-F1
#
_cell.length_a   1.000
_cell.length_b   1.000
_cell.length_c   1.000
_cell.angle_alpha   90.00
_cell.angle_beta   90.00
_cell.angle_gamma   90.00
#
_symmetry.space_group_name_H-M   'P 1'
#
loop_
_entity.id
_entity.type
_entity.pdbx_description
1 polymer ?
#
loop_
_entity_poly.entity_id
_entity_poly.type
_entity_poly.pdbx_seq_one_letter_code
_entity_poly.pdbx_strand_id
1 'polypeptide(L)'
;MCKVLRARGCFWGGSMSAAVRGGHRHVCEWLLASGCPFHWNVPCSAARGGQEDLMQWLLTVFRSLPSGSVFFHCWSLLTSAAGYLSLAALQRLWEQLTAGRHGSELQQQLERLDEGDRGVILAAAARSTTPDWQDKVEWLEGRGFPRMARACDSAVQAGNGDAAEARLQWLHGRGYPLETAVADTAVSHGNLAALRFLVEQGGVRPTGDQFSVTDAARQGHLAVLQCLHASGLPVNIRSVAEEAARAGHLPLVAWAVEGLGVEPADGADSLLDCAAASGNLELMAWLHVRGWALGPEAISNGAASGCEEALEWLVERGCPFPPDGGAYLGAARNGDLAMLHYLHRLGCPWGRPGKLLPDCIRSGVSVAVLQCLLDLGCPEMDWDAAVKLAQREPWERHAALLAWLGEQRRRRRSPGAQGALLAAATDSSGRLAL
;
A
#
# COMPACT_ATOMS: atom_id res chain seq x y z
N MET A 1 -2.29 -23.95 -7.53
CA MET A 1 -2.96 -22.63 -7.44
C MET A 1 -2.92 -21.84 -8.76
N CYS A 2 -1.76 -21.47 -9.30
CA CYS A 2 -1.67 -20.64 -10.53
C CYS A 2 -2.38 -21.24 -11.76
N LYS A 3 -2.31 -22.57 -11.96
CA LYS A 3 -3.06 -23.27 -13.02
C LYS A 3 -4.59 -23.09 -12.90
N VAL A 4 -5.10 -23.14 -11.67
CA VAL A 4 -6.54 -22.98 -11.37
C VAL A 4 -6.98 -21.53 -11.59
N LEU A 5 -6.17 -20.56 -11.17
CA LEU A 5 -6.45 -19.13 -11.39
C LEU A 5 -6.44 -18.78 -12.89
N ARG A 6 -5.53 -19.38 -13.67
CA ARG A 6 -5.49 -19.21 -15.12
C ARG A 6 -6.71 -19.82 -15.82
N ALA A 7 -7.13 -21.01 -15.40
CA ALA A 7 -8.35 -21.65 -15.91
C ALA A 7 -9.62 -20.84 -15.60
N ARG A 8 -9.58 -19.99 -14.57
CA ARG A 8 -10.65 -19.06 -14.18
C ARG A 8 -10.55 -17.67 -14.83
N GLY A 9 -9.65 -17.48 -15.80
CA GLY A 9 -9.52 -16.22 -16.54
C GLY A 9 -8.84 -15.08 -15.79
N CYS A 10 -8.16 -15.35 -14.66
CA CYS A 10 -7.43 -14.32 -13.93
C CYS A 10 -6.23 -13.79 -14.74
N PHE A 11 -6.04 -12.47 -14.74
CA PHE A 11 -4.86 -11.82 -15.32
C PHE A 11 -3.58 -12.22 -14.58
N TRP A 12 -2.44 -12.12 -15.27
CA TRP A 12 -1.14 -12.53 -14.72
C TRP A 12 -0.74 -11.78 -13.44
N GLY A 13 -1.13 -10.50 -13.30
CA GLY A 13 -0.93 -9.70 -12.09
C GLY A 13 0.50 -9.74 -11.54
N GLY A 14 0.63 -9.57 -10.22
CA GLY A 14 1.90 -9.70 -9.49
C GLY A 14 2.43 -11.14 -9.34
N SER A 15 1.84 -12.13 -10.03
CA SER A 15 2.13 -13.56 -9.82
C SER A 15 3.59 -13.91 -10.10
N MET A 16 4.18 -13.33 -11.15
CA MET A 16 5.61 -13.52 -11.45
C MET A 16 6.48 -12.96 -10.32
N SER A 17 6.20 -11.74 -9.86
CA SER A 17 6.97 -11.11 -8.77
C SER A 17 6.86 -11.90 -7.46
N ALA A 18 5.67 -12.44 -7.14
CA ALA A 18 5.45 -13.26 -5.96
C ALA A 18 6.19 -14.60 -6.03
N ALA A 19 6.06 -15.32 -7.16
CA ALA A 19 6.75 -16.59 -7.38
C ALA A 19 8.28 -16.41 -7.31
N VAL A 20 8.77 -15.31 -7.88
CA VAL A 20 10.19 -14.97 -7.89
C VAL A 20 10.70 -14.60 -6.49
N ARG A 21 9.97 -13.79 -5.71
CA ARG A 21 10.36 -13.49 -4.32
C ARG A 21 10.39 -14.75 -3.45
N GLY A 22 9.47 -15.70 -3.69
CA GLY A 22 9.41 -16.99 -2.99
C GLY A 22 10.41 -18.05 -3.48
N GLY A 23 11.26 -17.74 -4.47
CA GLY A 23 12.25 -18.70 -4.99
C GLY A 23 11.66 -19.84 -5.82
N HIS A 24 10.41 -19.73 -6.28
CA HIS A 24 9.71 -20.81 -6.97
C HIS A 24 10.06 -20.87 -8.47
N ARG A 25 11.28 -21.31 -8.79
CA ARG A 25 11.77 -21.40 -10.19
C ARG A 25 10.83 -22.15 -11.14
N HIS A 26 10.33 -23.31 -10.73
CA HIS A 26 9.42 -24.13 -11.54
C HIS A 26 8.10 -23.39 -11.87
N VAL A 27 7.61 -22.53 -10.96
CA VAL A 27 6.43 -21.70 -11.21
C VAL A 27 6.78 -20.59 -12.21
N CYS A 28 7.97 -20.00 -12.09
CA CYS A 28 8.45 -18.97 -13.03
C CYS A 28 8.58 -19.52 -14.46
N GLU A 29 9.19 -20.70 -14.62
CA GLU A 29 9.30 -21.41 -15.90
C GLU A 29 7.91 -21.67 -16.50
N TRP A 30 6.98 -22.17 -15.69
CA TRP A 30 5.60 -22.40 -16.13
C TRP A 30 4.89 -21.10 -16.53
N LEU A 31 5.08 -20.01 -15.78
CA LEU A 31 4.49 -18.70 -16.09
C LEU A 31 5.01 -18.16 -17.43
N LEU A 32 6.32 -18.25 -17.68
CA LEU A 32 6.91 -17.83 -18.96
C LEU A 32 6.40 -18.68 -20.12
N ALA A 33 6.40 -20.01 -19.96
CA ALA A 33 5.87 -20.93 -20.98
C ALA A 33 4.39 -20.68 -21.30
N SER A 34 3.63 -20.16 -20.33
CA SER A 34 2.22 -19.84 -20.50
C SER A 34 1.96 -18.46 -21.10
N GLY A 35 3.01 -17.67 -21.39
CA GLY A 35 2.90 -16.33 -21.97
C GLY A 35 2.69 -15.22 -20.93
N CYS A 36 3.19 -15.38 -19.70
CA CYS A 36 3.28 -14.28 -18.74
C CYS A 36 4.26 -13.21 -19.25
N PRO A 37 3.88 -11.92 -19.31
CA PRO A 37 4.79 -10.85 -19.68
C PRO A 37 6.02 -10.82 -18.76
N PHE A 38 7.19 -10.65 -19.36
CA PHE A 38 8.45 -10.47 -18.63
C PHE A 38 8.76 -8.99 -18.48
N HIS A 39 8.85 -8.51 -17.24
CA HIS A 39 9.15 -7.12 -16.92
C HIS A 39 10.56 -6.98 -16.33
N TRP A 40 11.17 -5.79 -16.50
CA TRP A 40 12.53 -5.50 -16.02
C TRP A 40 12.70 -5.58 -14.50
N ASN A 41 11.60 -5.42 -13.75
CA ASN A 41 11.61 -5.48 -12.29
C ASN A 41 11.60 -6.92 -11.72
N VAL A 42 11.48 -7.94 -12.58
CA VAL A 42 11.42 -9.34 -12.16
C VAL A 42 12.75 -9.81 -11.56
N PRO A 43 13.93 -9.60 -12.19
CA PRO A 43 15.22 -9.85 -11.55
C PRO A 43 15.42 -9.06 -10.24
N CYS A 44 14.95 -7.81 -10.18
CA CYS A 44 15.01 -7.02 -8.94
C CYS A 44 14.19 -7.67 -7.82
N SER A 45 13.04 -8.27 -8.16
CA SER A 45 12.21 -9.01 -7.21
C SER A 45 12.88 -10.29 -6.72
N ALA A 46 13.67 -10.97 -7.57
CA ALA A 46 14.48 -12.12 -7.14
C ALA A 46 15.53 -11.69 -6.13
N ALA A 47 16.26 -10.60 -6.43
CA ALA A 47 17.25 -10.04 -5.53
C ALA A 47 16.64 -9.68 -4.17
N ARG A 48 15.49 -8.98 -4.16
CA ARG A 48 14.74 -8.64 -2.93
C ARG A 48 14.25 -9.84 -2.13
N GLY A 49 14.03 -10.98 -2.78
CA GLY A 49 13.68 -12.24 -2.13
C GLY A 49 14.90 -13.05 -1.64
N GLY A 50 16.12 -12.52 -1.79
CA GLY A 50 17.35 -13.25 -1.46
C GLY A 50 17.71 -14.35 -2.46
N GLN A 51 17.04 -14.41 -3.62
CA GLN A 51 17.11 -15.54 -4.56
C GLN A 51 18.18 -15.32 -5.63
N GLU A 52 19.46 -15.48 -5.28
CA GLU A 52 20.58 -15.23 -6.21
C GLU A 52 20.50 -16.10 -7.47
N ASP A 53 20.41 -17.42 -7.33
CA ASP A 53 20.41 -18.33 -8.49
C ASP A 53 19.24 -18.07 -9.44
N LEU A 54 18.07 -17.76 -8.86
CA LEU A 54 16.89 -17.41 -9.62
C LEU A 54 17.08 -16.07 -10.34
N MET A 55 17.67 -15.07 -9.67
CA MET A 55 18.02 -13.80 -10.30
C MET A 55 18.96 -14.01 -11.48
N GLN A 56 20.02 -14.81 -11.32
CA GLN A 56 20.99 -15.10 -12.39
C GLN A 56 20.30 -15.77 -13.58
N TRP A 57 19.48 -16.79 -13.33
CA TRP A 57 18.69 -17.43 -14.38
C TRP A 57 17.76 -16.43 -15.09
N LEU A 58 17.05 -15.57 -14.37
CA LEU A 58 16.19 -14.55 -14.97
C LEU A 58 16.98 -13.55 -15.83
N LEU A 59 18.22 -13.21 -15.47
CA LEU A 59 19.09 -12.38 -16.30
C LEU A 59 19.49 -13.08 -17.61
N THR A 60 19.68 -14.41 -17.59
CA THR A 60 19.93 -15.17 -18.83
C THR A 60 18.70 -15.18 -19.74
N VAL A 61 17.50 -15.35 -19.17
CA VAL A 61 16.23 -15.26 -19.90
C VAL A 61 16.07 -13.87 -20.51
N PHE A 62 16.31 -12.82 -19.72
CA PHE A 62 16.22 -11.43 -20.19
C PHE A 62 17.14 -11.18 -21.40
N ARG A 63 18.40 -11.64 -21.35
CA ARG A 63 19.37 -11.49 -22.44
C ARG A 63 18.99 -12.26 -23.72
N SER A 64 18.11 -13.25 -23.63
CA SER A 64 17.61 -14.01 -24.77
C SER A 64 16.42 -13.35 -25.48
N LEU A 65 15.81 -12.32 -24.88
CA LEU A 65 14.68 -11.61 -25.47
C LEU A 65 15.14 -10.65 -26.59
N PRO A 66 14.30 -10.40 -27.62
CA PRO A 66 14.64 -9.47 -28.69
C PRO A 66 14.92 -8.04 -28.18
N SER A 67 15.96 -7.41 -28.72
CA SER A 67 16.34 -6.02 -28.40
C SER A 67 15.17 -5.05 -28.63
N GLY A 68 14.85 -4.22 -27.63
CA GLY A 68 13.76 -3.24 -27.68
C GLY A 68 12.46 -3.67 -27.00
N SER A 69 12.37 -4.90 -26.49
CA SER A 69 11.15 -5.38 -25.81
C SER A 69 11.00 -4.88 -24.37
N VAL A 70 12.08 -4.50 -23.68
CA VAL A 70 12.03 -4.13 -22.25
C VAL A 70 13.16 -3.16 -21.91
N PHE A 71 12.83 -1.98 -21.36
CA PHE A 71 13.82 -1.03 -20.83
C PHE A 71 14.37 -1.54 -19.49
N PHE A 72 15.69 -1.71 -19.38
CA PHE A 72 16.36 -2.22 -18.18
C PHE A 72 17.11 -1.11 -17.48
N HIS A 73 17.04 -1.07 -16.14
CA HIS A 73 17.75 -0.09 -15.31
C HIS A 73 18.76 -0.82 -14.42
N CYS A 74 20.05 -0.78 -14.77
CA CYS A 74 21.09 -1.47 -14.00
C CYS A 74 21.16 -1.01 -12.53
N TRP A 75 20.89 0.27 -12.26
CA TRP A 75 20.92 0.85 -10.91
C TRP A 75 19.86 0.25 -9.98
N SER A 76 18.64 -0.02 -10.47
CA SER A 76 17.57 -0.65 -9.69
C SER A 76 17.91 -2.08 -9.28
N LEU A 77 18.59 -2.81 -10.17
CA LEU A 77 19.06 -4.16 -9.88
C LEU A 77 20.21 -4.13 -8.88
N LEU A 78 21.20 -3.24 -9.07
CA LEU A 78 22.31 -3.06 -8.13
C LEU A 78 21.81 -2.65 -6.74
N THR A 79 20.84 -1.74 -6.67
CA THR A 79 20.20 -1.32 -5.41
C THR A 79 19.54 -2.53 -4.72
N SER A 80 18.83 -3.36 -5.48
CA SER A 80 18.18 -4.55 -4.94
C SER A 80 19.21 -5.62 -4.51
N ALA A 81 20.28 -5.81 -5.25
CA ALA A 81 21.36 -6.73 -4.89
C ALA A 81 22.10 -6.26 -3.64
N ALA A 82 22.44 -4.97 -3.56
CA ALA A 82 23.10 -4.36 -2.40
C ALA A 82 22.29 -4.53 -1.11
N GLY A 83 20.97 -4.34 -1.19
CA GLY A 83 20.09 -4.48 -0.03
C GLY A 83 19.85 -5.92 0.44
N TYR A 84 19.79 -6.90 -0.47
CA TYR A 84 19.16 -8.19 -0.14
C TYR A 84 19.97 -9.44 -0.51
N LEU A 85 21.04 -9.33 -1.30
CA LEU A 85 21.92 -10.45 -1.64
C LEU A 85 23.25 -10.33 -0.91
N SER A 86 24.06 -11.39 -0.83
CA SER A 86 25.40 -11.29 -0.23
C SER A 86 26.33 -10.37 -1.03
N LEU A 87 27.41 -9.90 -0.40
CA LEU A 87 28.49 -9.16 -1.04
C LEU A 87 29.06 -9.93 -2.23
N ALA A 88 29.25 -11.24 -2.09
CA ALA A 88 29.76 -12.08 -3.17
C ALA A 88 28.81 -12.08 -4.40
N ALA A 89 27.50 -12.10 -4.16
CA ALA A 89 26.49 -12.00 -5.21
C ALA A 89 26.50 -10.61 -5.88
N LEU A 90 26.62 -9.55 -5.07
CA LEU A 90 26.72 -8.16 -5.56
C LEU A 90 27.98 -7.97 -6.41
N GLN A 91 29.11 -8.50 -5.98
CA GLN A 91 30.39 -8.49 -6.71
C GLN A 91 30.28 -9.21 -8.05
N ARG A 92 29.73 -10.44 -8.06
CA ARG A 92 29.47 -11.18 -9.30
C ARG A 92 28.58 -10.40 -10.26
N LEU A 93 27.50 -9.81 -9.75
CA LEU A 93 26.60 -9.00 -10.56
C LEU A 93 27.33 -7.79 -11.16
N TRP A 94 28.13 -7.09 -10.35
CA TRP A 94 28.92 -5.95 -10.80
C TRP A 94 29.89 -6.35 -11.90
N GLU A 95 30.66 -7.42 -11.70
CA GLU A 95 31.60 -7.95 -12.69
C GLU A 95 30.91 -8.27 -14.01
N GLN A 96 29.75 -8.93 -13.97
CA GLN A 96 28.97 -9.22 -15.17
C GLN A 96 28.49 -7.96 -15.91
N LEU A 97 28.16 -6.89 -15.17
CA LEU A 97 27.75 -5.62 -15.77
C LEU A 97 28.95 -4.86 -16.36
N THR A 98 30.14 -5.01 -15.79
CA THR A 98 31.37 -4.35 -16.27
C THR A 98 32.15 -5.14 -17.33
N ALA A 99 32.02 -6.48 -17.37
CA ALA A 99 32.79 -7.36 -18.26
C ALA A 99 32.24 -7.43 -19.70
N GLY A 100 31.18 -6.67 -20.02
CA GLY A 100 30.68 -6.57 -21.39
C GLY A 100 31.74 -6.03 -22.36
N ARG A 101 31.62 -6.34 -23.67
CA ARG A 101 32.42 -5.66 -24.70
C ARG A 101 32.27 -4.15 -24.47
N HIS A 102 33.38 -3.41 -24.48
CA HIS A 102 33.35 -1.94 -24.38
C HIS A 102 32.24 -1.37 -25.27
N GLY A 103 31.31 -0.66 -24.64
CA GLY A 103 30.16 -0.04 -25.33
C GLY A 103 28.83 -0.81 -25.25
N SER A 104 28.71 -1.88 -24.46
CA SER A 104 27.40 -2.51 -24.19
C SER A 104 26.43 -1.54 -23.48
N GLU A 105 25.14 -1.60 -23.79
CA GLU A 105 24.09 -0.72 -23.22
C GLU A 105 24.15 -0.66 -21.68
N LEU A 106 24.39 -1.80 -21.03
CA LEU A 106 24.48 -1.90 -19.57
C LEU A 106 25.70 -1.20 -18.99
N GLN A 107 26.84 -1.29 -19.68
CA GLN A 107 28.05 -0.57 -19.28
C GLN A 107 27.85 0.94 -19.41
N GLN A 108 27.22 1.39 -20.50
CA GLN A 108 26.90 2.82 -20.67
C GLN A 108 25.95 3.33 -19.60
N GLN A 109 24.95 2.52 -19.19
CA GLN A 109 24.07 2.88 -18.08
C GLN A 109 24.81 2.99 -16.74
N LEU A 110 25.79 2.10 -16.49
CA LEU A 110 26.63 2.15 -15.29
C LEU A 110 27.53 3.40 -15.27
N GLU A 111 28.10 3.76 -16.42
CA GLU A 111 28.93 4.96 -16.60
C GLU A 111 28.12 6.26 -16.45
N ARG A 112 26.82 6.23 -16.77
CA ARG A 112 25.89 7.36 -16.60
C ARG A 112 25.36 7.54 -15.18
N LEU A 113 25.69 6.65 -14.24
CA LEU A 113 25.22 6.78 -12.85
C LEU A 113 25.73 8.09 -12.26
N ASP A 114 24.79 8.97 -11.92
CA ASP A 114 25.09 10.19 -11.21
C ASP A 114 25.40 9.92 -9.72
N GLU A 115 25.76 10.98 -9.01
CA GLU A 115 26.08 10.90 -7.58
C GLU A 115 24.87 10.43 -6.75
N GLY A 116 23.65 10.80 -7.15
CA GLY A 116 22.40 10.42 -6.50
C GLY A 116 22.12 8.92 -6.62
N ASP A 117 22.26 8.35 -7.82
CA ASP A 117 22.10 6.91 -8.08
C ASP A 117 23.09 6.08 -7.27
N ARG A 118 24.35 6.52 -7.23
CA ARG A 118 25.39 5.89 -6.40
C ARG A 118 25.02 5.97 -4.92
N GLY A 119 24.55 7.12 -4.47
CA GLY A 119 24.01 7.30 -3.12
C GLY A 119 22.89 6.32 -2.78
N VAL A 120 21.95 6.06 -3.70
CA VAL A 120 20.86 5.08 -3.49
C VAL A 120 21.39 3.66 -3.31
N ILE A 121 22.33 3.23 -4.15
CA ILE A 121 22.90 1.88 -4.09
C ILE A 121 23.68 1.68 -2.78
N LEU A 122 24.49 2.67 -2.38
CA LEU A 122 25.24 2.61 -1.13
C LEU A 122 24.29 2.62 0.08
N ALA A 123 23.26 3.46 0.05
CA ALA A 123 22.24 3.48 1.10
C ALA A 123 21.49 2.13 1.20
N ALA A 124 21.25 1.45 0.08
CA ALA A 124 20.71 0.11 0.09
C ALA A 124 21.65 -0.91 0.75
N ALA A 125 22.97 -0.81 0.54
CA ALA A 125 23.94 -1.61 1.28
C ALA A 125 23.91 -1.31 2.79
N ALA A 126 23.83 -0.04 3.17
CA ALA A 126 23.77 0.38 4.57
C ALA A 126 22.54 -0.15 5.32
N ARG A 127 21.42 -0.38 4.64
CA ARG A 127 20.22 -1.05 5.19
C ARG A 127 20.14 -2.54 4.94
N SER A 128 21.21 -3.15 4.46
CA SER A 128 21.13 -4.51 3.96
C SER A 128 20.71 -5.51 5.03
N THR A 129 19.86 -6.46 4.64
CA THR A 129 19.35 -7.54 5.51
C THR A 129 20.37 -8.65 5.75
N THR A 130 21.49 -8.66 5.04
CA THR A 130 22.56 -9.66 5.21
C THR A 130 23.62 -9.15 6.20
N PRO A 131 24.31 -10.05 6.92
CA PRO A 131 25.27 -9.66 7.96
C PRO A 131 26.53 -8.96 7.42
N ASP A 132 26.86 -9.15 6.14
CA ASP A 132 28.01 -8.56 5.43
C ASP A 132 27.73 -7.12 4.91
N TRP A 133 26.77 -6.42 5.50
CA TRP A 133 26.39 -5.07 5.07
C TRP A 133 27.53 -4.05 5.20
N GLN A 134 28.39 -4.18 6.22
CA GLN A 134 29.58 -3.33 6.40
C GLN A 134 30.54 -3.51 5.24
N ASP A 135 30.86 -4.77 4.92
CA ASP A 135 31.77 -5.13 3.82
C ASP A 135 31.25 -4.61 2.48
N LYS A 136 29.92 -4.60 2.27
CA LYS A 136 29.31 -4.00 1.07
C LYS A 136 29.49 -2.49 1.01
N VAL A 137 29.28 -1.79 2.12
CA VAL A 137 29.47 -0.34 2.17
C VAL A 137 30.93 -0.01 1.87
N GLU A 138 31.88 -0.71 2.50
CA GLU A 138 33.32 -0.52 2.24
C GLU A 138 33.70 -0.81 0.79
N TRP A 139 33.16 -1.90 0.22
CA TRP A 139 33.41 -2.29 -1.15
C TRP A 139 32.87 -1.27 -2.18
N LEU A 140 31.73 -0.64 -1.89
CA LEU A 140 31.16 0.44 -2.70
C LEU A 140 31.96 1.75 -2.52
N GLU A 141 32.36 2.10 -1.29
CA GLU A 141 33.23 3.25 -1.03
C GLU A 141 34.54 3.16 -1.84
N GLY A 142 35.16 1.98 -1.87
CA GLY A 142 36.37 1.73 -2.66
C GLY A 142 36.19 1.91 -4.18
N ARG A 143 34.95 2.06 -4.66
CA ARG A 143 34.61 2.36 -6.07
C ARG A 143 34.19 3.81 -6.29
N GLY A 144 34.40 4.67 -5.30
CA GLY A 144 34.04 6.08 -5.38
C GLY A 144 32.54 6.33 -5.25
N PHE A 145 31.82 5.49 -4.50
CA PHE A 145 30.45 5.80 -4.10
C PHE A 145 30.49 6.83 -2.95
N PRO A 146 29.69 7.90 -3.02
CA PRO A 146 29.77 9.01 -2.09
C PRO A 146 29.19 8.66 -0.71
N ARG A 147 29.74 9.27 0.34
CA ARG A 147 29.18 9.21 1.70
C ARG A 147 28.08 10.25 1.82
N MET A 148 26.82 9.81 1.82
CA MET A 148 25.65 10.68 1.85
C MET A 148 24.77 10.39 3.06
N ALA A 149 24.01 11.39 3.52
CA ALA A 149 23.10 11.26 4.67
C ALA A 149 22.04 10.19 4.43
N ARG A 150 21.65 9.96 3.17
CA ARG A 150 20.74 8.88 2.76
C ARG A 150 21.17 7.49 3.24
N ALA A 151 22.46 7.23 3.41
CA ALA A 151 22.95 5.98 3.96
C ALA A 151 22.58 5.84 5.45
N CYS A 152 22.66 6.94 6.21
CA CYS A 152 22.19 7.02 7.59
C CYS A 152 20.67 6.88 7.66
N ASP A 153 19.90 7.54 6.78
CA ASP A 153 18.44 7.37 6.70
C ASP A 153 18.07 5.90 6.50
N SER A 154 18.78 5.22 5.60
CA SER A 154 18.54 3.81 5.30
C SER A 154 18.97 2.90 6.44
N ALA A 155 20.08 3.21 7.12
CA ALA A 155 20.50 2.49 8.33
C ALA A 155 19.47 2.57 9.45
N VAL A 156 18.81 3.74 9.63
CA VAL A 156 17.70 3.88 10.57
C VAL A 156 16.56 2.93 10.22
N GLN A 157 16.26 2.73 8.94
CA GLN A 157 15.20 1.83 8.49
C GLN A 157 15.55 0.33 8.65
N ALA A 158 16.77 0.01 9.06
CA ALA A 158 17.28 -1.36 9.09
C ALA A 158 16.95 -2.06 10.42
N GLY A 159 15.92 -2.91 10.41
CA GLY A 159 15.64 -3.84 11.51
C GLY A 159 15.14 -3.18 12.79
N ASN A 160 15.35 -3.84 13.93
CA ASN A 160 14.97 -3.34 15.25
C ASN A 160 15.92 -2.22 15.73
N GLY A 161 15.49 -1.44 16.73
CA GLY A 161 16.19 -0.23 17.17
C GLY A 161 17.69 -0.39 17.47
N ASP A 162 18.11 -1.51 18.06
CA ASP A 162 19.51 -1.77 18.40
C ASP A 162 20.39 -1.94 17.15
N ALA A 163 19.86 -2.58 16.10
CA ALA A 163 20.58 -2.74 14.83
C ALA A 163 20.71 -1.41 14.10
N ALA A 164 19.67 -0.56 14.15
CA ALA A 164 19.70 0.78 13.57
C ALA A 164 20.72 1.69 14.27
N GLU A 165 20.77 1.66 15.60
CA GLU A 165 21.76 2.42 16.39
C GLU A 165 23.19 1.97 16.06
N ALA A 166 23.48 0.66 16.09
CA ALA A 166 24.81 0.15 15.79
C ALA A 166 25.29 0.51 14.37
N ARG A 167 24.37 0.48 13.38
CA ARG A 167 24.66 0.91 12.00
C ARG A 167 24.97 2.40 11.93
N LEU A 168 24.18 3.24 12.61
CA LEU A 168 24.42 4.67 12.67
C LEU A 168 25.75 5.01 13.35
N GLN A 169 26.08 4.36 14.46
CA GLN A 169 27.37 4.52 15.14
C GLN A 169 28.54 4.21 14.20
N TRP A 170 28.45 3.09 13.47
CA TRP A 170 29.48 2.69 12.51
C TRP A 170 29.61 3.67 11.35
N LEU A 171 28.50 4.12 10.76
CA LEU A 171 28.51 5.11 9.67
C LEU A 171 29.05 6.47 10.15
N HIS A 172 28.61 6.93 11.32
CA HIS A 172 29.08 8.18 11.91
C HIS A 172 30.60 8.15 12.15
N GLY A 173 31.14 7.03 12.67
CA GLY A 173 32.59 6.84 12.84
C GLY A 173 33.40 6.90 11.54
N ARG A 174 32.76 6.74 10.38
CA ARG A 174 33.38 6.86 9.05
C ARG A 174 33.19 8.22 8.39
N GLY A 175 32.56 9.17 9.09
CA GLY A 175 32.31 10.53 8.60
C GLY A 175 31.14 10.60 7.62
N TYR A 176 30.15 9.71 7.72
CA TYR A 176 28.87 9.94 7.04
C TYR A 176 28.16 11.15 7.66
N PRO A 177 27.59 12.05 6.85
CA PRO A 177 26.88 13.21 7.36
C PRO A 177 25.62 12.76 8.10
N LEU A 178 25.41 13.33 9.28
CA LEU A 178 24.18 13.22 10.04
C LEU A 178 23.41 14.52 9.85
N GLU A 179 22.27 14.43 9.17
CA GLU A 179 21.39 15.56 8.87
C GLU A 179 20.08 15.43 9.64
N THR A 180 19.37 16.54 9.79
CA THR A 180 18.05 16.59 10.45
C THR A 180 17.07 15.56 9.88
N ALA A 181 17.10 15.32 8.56
CA ALA A 181 16.27 14.31 7.89
C ALA A 181 16.47 12.89 8.44
N VAL A 182 17.67 12.57 8.95
CA VAL A 182 17.98 11.27 9.58
C VAL A 182 17.22 11.13 10.91
N ALA A 183 17.14 12.23 11.68
CA ALA A 183 16.39 12.26 12.93
C ALA A 183 14.87 12.17 12.68
N ASP A 184 14.36 12.87 11.67
CA ASP A 184 12.94 12.77 11.27
C ASP A 184 12.61 11.36 10.75
N THR A 185 13.54 10.72 10.03
CA THR A 185 13.39 9.30 9.64
C THR A 185 13.33 8.36 10.86
N ALA A 186 14.11 8.63 11.90
CA ALA A 186 14.06 7.86 13.15
C ALA A 186 12.73 8.03 13.90
N VAL A 187 12.14 9.22 13.82
CA VAL A 187 10.77 9.48 14.31
C VAL A 187 9.76 8.63 13.54
N SER A 188 9.71 8.74 12.22
CA SER A 188 8.72 8.03 11.39
C SER A 188 8.74 6.52 11.59
N HIS A 189 9.92 5.94 11.84
CA HIS A 189 10.10 4.50 12.04
C HIS A 189 10.09 4.06 13.51
N GLY A 190 9.87 4.98 14.46
CA GLY A 190 9.78 4.64 15.88
C GLY A 190 11.10 4.21 16.51
N ASN A 191 12.23 4.48 15.85
CA ASN A 191 13.56 4.05 16.30
C ASN A 191 14.11 4.99 17.36
N LEU A 192 13.60 4.86 18.59
CA LEU A 192 13.99 5.68 19.73
C LEU A 192 15.50 5.61 20.04
N ALA A 193 16.11 4.43 19.90
CA ALA A 193 17.54 4.23 20.11
C ALA A 193 18.38 5.07 19.13
N ALA A 194 18.05 4.97 17.83
CA ALA A 194 18.66 5.79 16.80
C ALA A 194 18.43 7.29 17.04
N LEU A 195 17.22 7.71 17.43
CA LEU A 195 16.92 9.11 17.73
C LEU A 195 17.76 9.64 18.90
N ARG A 196 17.90 8.87 19.99
CA ARG A 196 18.75 9.23 21.12
C ARG A 196 20.21 9.38 20.71
N PHE A 197 20.74 8.43 19.96
CA PHE A 197 22.10 8.52 19.42
C PHE A 197 22.30 9.79 18.57
N LEU A 198 21.37 10.11 17.68
CA LEU A 198 21.44 11.29 16.82
C LEU A 198 21.44 12.59 17.63
N VAL A 199 20.63 12.66 18.69
CA VAL A 199 20.54 13.85 19.56
C VAL A 199 21.76 13.99 20.48
N GLU A 200 22.20 12.89 21.09
CA GLU A 200 23.25 12.90 22.12
C GLU A 200 24.66 12.92 21.54
N GLN A 201 24.91 12.12 20.49
CA GLN A 201 26.23 11.94 19.90
C GLN A 201 26.33 12.63 18.53
N GLY A 202 25.25 12.58 17.75
CA GLY A 202 25.21 13.21 16.42
C GLY A 202 25.04 14.73 16.45
N GLY A 203 24.57 15.31 17.56
CA GLY A 203 24.25 16.74 17.67
C GLY A 203 23.10 17.20 16.78
N VAL A 204 22.31 16.26 16.25
CA VAL A 204 21.20 16.52 15.32
C VAL A 204 19.89 16.35 16.07
N ARG A 205 18.99 17.33 15.94
CA ARG A 205 17.63 17.26 16.52
C ARG A 205 16.59 17.08 15.42
N PRO A 206 15.53 16.29 15.67
CA PRO A 206 14.41 16.21 14.75
C PRO A 206 13.70 17.56 14.64
N THR A 207 13.11 17.86 13.48
CA THR A 207 12.32 19.07 13.28
C THR A 207 10.99 19.03 14.01
N GLY A 208 10.44 17.82 14.20
CA GLY A 208 9.05 17.64 14.61
C GLY A 208 8.08 18.00 13.49
N ASP A 209 8.48 17.83 12.23
CA ASP A 209 7.61 18.05 11.08
C ASP A 209 6.35 17.17 11.16
N GLN A 210 5.26 17.67 10.59
CA GLN A 210 3.98 17.00 10.67
C GLN A 210 3.98 15.64 9.97
N PHE A 211 4.80 15.45 8.93
CA PHE A 211 4.82 14.21 8.17
C PHE A 211 5.44 13.07 8.99
N SER A 212 6.60 13.28 9.60
CA SER A 212 7.26 12.25 10.43
C SER A 212 6.43 11.88 11.67
N VAL A 213 5.85 12.87 12.33
CA VAL A 213 4.96 12.69 13.48
C VAL A 213 3.70 11.90 13.09
N THR A 214 3.08 12.23 11.96
CA THR A 214 1.87 11.55 11.48
C THR A 214 2.15 10.09 11.13
N ASP A 215 3.27 9.82 10.46
CA ASP A 215 3.67 8.45 10.12
C ASP A 215 3.96 7.62 11.37
N ALA A 216 4.67 8.20 12.34
CA ALA A 216 4.91 7.60 13.64
C ALA A 216 3.60 7.28 14.39
N ALA A 217 2.61 8.18 14.32
CA ALA A 217 1.30 7.97 14.95
C ALA A 217 0.50 6.85 14.28
N ARG A 218 0.47 6.81 12.94
CA ARG A 218 -0.18 5.73 12.18
C ARG A 218 0.45 4.36 12.42
N GLN A 219 1.75 4.31 12.70
CA GLN A 219 2.44 3.07 13.02
C GLN A 219 2.44 2.73 14.52
N GLY A 220 1.93 3.62 15.38
CA GLY A 220 1.77 3.37 16.81
C GLY A 220 3.04 3.54 17.63
N HIS A 221 4.00 4.33 17.13
CA HIS A 221 5.32 4.51 17.75
C HIS A 221 5.27 5.42 18.99
N LEU A 222 4.65 4.95 20.07
CA LEU A 222 4.41 5.72 21.30
C LEU A 222 5.69 6.27 21.93
N ALA A 223 6.73 5.44 22.07
CA ALA A 223 7.93 5.82 22.81
C ALA A 223 8.69 6.99 22.15
N VAL A 224 8.71 7.05 20.81
CA VAL A 224 9.36 8.15 20.09
C VAL A 224 8.53 9.44 20.18
N LEU A 225 7.20 9.34 20.10
CA LEU A 225 6.30 10.48 20.22
C LEU A 225 6.32 11.08 21.64
N GLN A 226 6.41 10.24 22.68
CA GLN A 226 6.66 10.67 24.05
C GLN A 226 7.98 11.41 24.19
N CYS A 227 9.05 10.90 23.56
CA CYS A 227 10.35 11.54 23.55
C CYS A 227 10.32 12.93 22.89
N LEU A 228 9.62 13.06 21.74
CA LEU A 228 9.47 14.34 21.05
C LEU A 228 8.70 15.36 21.89
N HIS A 229 7.58 14.93 22.49
CA HIS A 229 6.77 15.78 23.35
C HIS A 229 7.56 16.25 24.58
N ALA A 230 8.27 15.33 25.25
CA ALA A 230 9.12 15.65 26.40
C ALA A 230 10.27 16.61 26.05
N SER A 231 10.70 16.63 24.79
CA SER A 231 11.74 17.54 24.29
C SER A 231 11.22 18.96 24.02
N GLY A 232 9.92 19.22 24.21
CA GLY A 232 9.30 20.53 23.99
C GLY A 232 9.08 20.89 22.52
N LEU A 233 9.17 19.91 21.61
CA LEU A 233 8.87 20.14 20.20
C LEU A 233 7.37 20.36 19.99
N PRO A 234 6.97 21.31 19.12
CA PRO A 234 5.56 21.62 18.88
C PRO A 234 4.89 20.50 18.08
N VAL A 235 4.44 19.47 18.78
CA VAL A 235 3.69 18.35 18.22
C VAL A 235 2.19 18.60 18.38
N ASN A 236 1.43 18.50 17.28
CA ASN A 236 -0.03 18.54 17.35
C ASN A 236 -0.56 17.21 17.91
N ILE A 237 -0.71 17.15 19.23
CA ILE A 237 -1.16 15.94 19.95
C ILE A 237 -2.57 15.49 19.54
N ARG A 238 -3.45 16.42 19.15
CA ARG A 238 -4.78 16.10 18.64
C ARG A 238 -4.70 15.32 17.34
N SER A 239 -3.89 15.80 16.39
CA SER A 239 -3.64 15.09 15.12
C SER A 239 -2.98 13.73 15.34
N VAL A 240 -2.04 13.63 16.30
CA VAL A 240 -1.44 12.34 16.71
C VAL A 240 -2.51 11.37 17.20
N ALA A 241 -3.42 11.83 18.07
CA ALA A 241 -4.50 11.01 18.60
C ALA A 241 -5.43 10.50 17.49
N GLU A 242 -5.84 11.37 16.55
CA GLU A 242 -6.71 11.03 15.43
C GLU A 242 -6.09 9.98 14.50
N GLU A 243 -4.81 10.14 14.16
CA GLU A 243 -4.09 9.20 13.31
C GLU A 243 -3.84 7.86 14.01
N ALA A 244 -3.51 7.89 15.30
CA ALA A 244 -3.41 6.71 16.13
C ALA A 244 -4.75 5.98 16.24
N ALA A 245 -5.85 6.71 16.40
CA ALA A 245 -7.19 6.14 16.47
C ALA A 245 -7.60 5.50 15.15
N ARG A 246 -7.34 6.17 14.02
CA ARG A 246 -7.59 5.62 12.67
C ARG A 246 -6.82 4.33 12.41
N ALA A 247 -5.65 4.17 13.01
CA ALA A 247 -4.83 2.97 12.92
C ALA A 247 -5.06 1.96 14.05
N GLY A 248 -5.90 2.27 15.04
CA GLY A 248 -6.27 1.35 16.13
C GLY A 248 -5.26 1.24 17.28
N HIS A 249 -4.35 2.21 17.45
CA HIS A 249 -3.28 2.17 18.46
C HIS A 249 -3.75 2.70 19.83
N LEU A 250 -4.49 1.87 20.57
CA LEU A 250 -5.05 2.22 21.88
C LEU A 250 -4.02 2.81 22.88
N PRO A 251 -2.81 2.26 23.08
CA PRO A 251 -1.85 2.84 24.02
C PRO A 251 -1.44 4.28 23.68
N LEU A 252 -1.36 4.59 22.38
CA LEU A 252 -1.01 5.93 21.90
C LEU A 252 -2.18 6.91 22.08
N VAL A 253 -3.40 6.46 21.79
CA VAL A 253 -4.62 7.24 22.06
C VAL A 253 -4.80 7.49 23.56
N ALA A 254 -4.58 6.47 24.40
CA ALA A 254 -4.65 6.60 25.85
C ALA A 254 -3.63 7.61 26.39
N TRP A 255 -2.40 7.59 25.89
CA TRP A 255 -1.40 8.61 26.24
C TRP A 255 -1.86 10.03 25.88
N ALA A 256 -2.48 10.24 24.71
CA ALA A 256 -2.97 11.56 24.31
C ALA A 256 -4.18 12.02 25.14
N VAL A 257 -5.18 11.15 25.34
CA VAL A 257 -6.42 11.49 26.04
C VAL A 257 -6.20 11.60 27.54
N GLU A 258 -5.60 10.60 28.18
CA GLU A 258 -5.43 10.58 29.65
C GLU A 258 -4.15 11.28 30.11
N GLY A 259 -3.06 11.12 29.36
CA GLY A 259 -1.76 11.67 29.74
C GLY A 259 -1.61 13.16 29.41
N LEU A 260 -2.19 13.60 28.29
CA LEU A 260 -2.04 14.97 27.79
C LEU A 260 -3.35 15.79 27.82
N GLY A 261 -4.46 15.19 28.23
CA GLY A 261 -5.74 15.89 28.40
C GLY A 261 -6.40 16.29 27.09
N VAL A 262 -6.29 15.47 26.04
CA VAL A 262 -7.10 15.67 24.82
C VAL A 262 -8.55 15.37 25.14
N GLU A 263 -9.35 16.42 25.24
CA GLU A 263 -10.78 16.34 25.53
C GLU A 263 -11.64 16.19 24.26
N PRO A 264 -12.87 15.65 24.39
CA PRO A 264 -13.88 15.73 23.35
C PRO A 264 -14.10 17.18 22.93
N ALA A 265 -14.12 17.43 21.61
CA ALA A 265 -14.46 18.76 21.11
C ALA A 265 -15.98 18.93 21.06
N ASP A 266 -16.47 20.16 21.23
CA ASP A 266 -17.88 20.51 21.03
C ASP A 266 -18.23 20.42 19.53
N GLY A 267 -18.76 19.27 19.06
CA GLY A 267 -19.26 19.12 17.69
C GLY A 267 -18.93 17.79 17.01
N ALA A 268 -19.14 17.74 15.68
CA ALA A 268 -19.02 16.57 14.81
C ALA A 268 -17.59 16.01 14.63
N ASP A 269 -16.63 16.49 15.42
CA ASP A 269 -15.22 16.14 15.33
C ASP A 269 -14.90 15.10 16.42
N SER A 270 -15.21 13.83 16.11
CA SER A 270 -15.09 12.74 17.07
C SER A 270 -13.87 11.86 16.80
N LEU A 271 -13.01 11.71 17.81
CA LEU A 271 -11.95 10.71 17.85
C LEU A 271 -12.50 9.27 17.74
N LEU A 272 -13.76 9.06 18.14
CA LEU A 272 -14.45 7.78 17.97
C LEU A 272 -14.70 7.46 16.50
N ASP A 273 -15.03 8.46 15.66
CA ASP A 273 -15.19 8.24 14.22
C ASP A 273 -13.87 7.80 13.58
N CYS A 274 -12.74 8.36 14.04
CA CYS A 274 -11.42 7.90 13.65
C CYS A 274 -11.19 6.46 14.12
N ALA A 275 -11.50 6.13 15.38
CA ALA A 275 -11.39 4.76 15.89
C ALA A 275 -12.23 3.75 15.10
N ALA A 276 -13.43 4.12 14.65
CA ALA A 276 -14.27 3.28 13.82
C ALA A 276 -13.60 2.90 12.49
N ALA A 277 -12.76 3.77 11.91
CA ALA A 277 -12.00 3.48 10.70
C ALA A 277 -10.98 2.34 10.88
N SER A 278 -10.54 2.08 12.12
CA SER A 278 -9.62 0.98 12.43
C SER A 278 -10.33 -0.37 12.62
N GLY A 279 -11.65 -0.36 12.84
CA GLY A 279 -12.40 -1.55 13.28
C GLY A 279 -12.04 -2.06 14.68
N ASN A 280 -11.19 -1.34 15.43
CA ASN A 280 -10.78 -1.75 16.77
C ASN A 280 -11.89 -1.47 17.81
N LEU A 281 -12.72 -2.48 18.07
CA LEU A 281 -13.81 -2.43 19.04
C LEU A 281 -13.36 -2.07 20.46
N GLU A 282 -12.19 -2.54 20.89
CA GLU A 282 -11.66 -2.23 22.22
C GLU A 282 -11.41 -0.73 22.35
N LEU A 283 -10.76 -0.13 21.35
CA LEU A 283 -10.53 1.31 21.30
C LEU A 283 -11.84 2.11 21.23
N MET A 284 -12.78 1.70 20.39
CA MET A 284 -14.09 2.36 20.28
C MET A 284 -14.85 2.34 21.61
N ALA A 285 -14.91 1.18 22.27
CA ALA A 285 -15.53 1.03 23.58
C ALA A 285 -14.81 1.86 24.65
N TRP A 286 -13.48 1.87 24.62
CA TRP A 286 -12.64 2.64 25.54
C TRP A 286 -12.87 4.15 25.43
N LEU A 287 -13.00 4.68 24.20
CA LEU A 287 -13.32 6.09 23.94
C LEU A 287 -14.75 6.42 24.35
N HIS A 288 -15.71 5.55 24.04
CA HIS A 288 -17.12 5.79 24.33
C HIS A 288 -17.41 5.93 25.84
N VAL A 289 -16.80 5.07 26.66
CA VAL A 289 -16.92 5.16 28.14
C VAL A 289 -16.35 6.46 28.69
N ARG A 290 -15.44 7.12 27.95
CA ARG A 290 -14.85 8.43 28.29
C ARG A 290 -15.62 9.62 27.71
N GLY A 291 -16.84 9.41 27.21
CA GLY A 291 -17.71 10.48 26.75
C GLY A 291 -17.46 10.96 25.32
N TRP A 292 -16.63 10.25 24.54
CA TRP A 292 -16.50 10.52 23.11
C TRP A 292 -17.78 10.10 22.39
N ALA A 293 -18.44 11.07 21.75
CA ALA A 293 -19.71 10.88 21.09
C ALA A 293 -19.57 10.05 19.80
N LEU A 294 -20.64 9.32 19.46
CA LEU A 294 -20.79 8.71 18.13
C LEU A 294 -21.00 9.85 17.13
N GLY A 295 -20.02 10.09 16.27
CA GLY A 295 -20.09 11.13 15.26
C GLY A 295 -20.75 10.64 13.97
N PRO A 296 -21.04 11.57 13.04
CA PRO A 296 -21.78 11.28 11.82
C PRO A 296 -21.01 10.38 10.84
N GLU A 297 -19.68 10.31 10.95
CA GLU A 297 -18.83 9.53 10.05
C GLU A 297 -18.51 8.14 10.59
N ALA A 298 -18.88 7.82 11.85
CA ALA A 298 -18.55 6.54 12.47
C ALA A 298 -19.00 5.33 11.65
N ILE A 299 -20.22 5.35 11.09
CA ILE A 299 -20.74 4.26 10.24
C ILE A 299 -19.97 4.18 8.91
N SER A 300 -19.70 5.32 8.26
CA SER A 300 -18.94 5.35 7.01
C SER A 300 -17.52 4.79 7.20
N ASN A 301 -16.86 5.20 8.28
CA ASN A 301 -15.53 4.76 8.66
C ASN A 301 -15.51 3.29 9.08
N GLY A 302 -16.49 2.84 9.88
CA GLY A 302 -16.67 1.44 10.24
C GLY A 302 -16.85 0.55 9.02
N ALA A 303 -17.68 0.97 8.06
CA ALA A 303 -17.84 0.25 6.79
C ALA A 303 -16.54 0.21 5.97
N ALA A 304 -15.77 1.30 5.94
CA ALA A 304 -14.47 1.35 5.28
C ALA A 304 -13.39 0.49 5.98
N SER A 305 -13.57 0.14 7.26
CA SER A 305 -12.68 -0.80 7.94
C SER A 305 -12.89 -2.26 7.52
N GLY A 306 -14.09 -2.60 7.02
CA GLY A 306 -14.49 -3.98 6.72
C GLY A 306 -14.89 -4.82 7.95
N CYS A 307 -14.93 -4.23 9.16
CA CYS A 307 -15.32 -4.93 10.38
C CYS A 307 -16.84 -4.87 10.61
N GLU A 308 -17.53 -6.01 10.45
CA GLU A 308 -18.99 -6.12 10.68
C GLU A 308 -19.34 -5.88 12.15
N GLU A 309 -18.49 -6.35 13.06
CA GLU A 309 -18.70 -6.21 14.51
C GLU A 309 -18.59 -4.74 14.96
N ALA A 310 -17.70 -3.95 14.37
CA ALA A 310 -17.62 -2.52 14.61
C ALA A 310 -18.90 -1.78 14.19
N LEU A 311 -19.48 -2.16 13.04
CA LEU A 311 -20.76 -1.61 12.59
C LEU A 311 -21.91 -2.05 13.47
N GLU A 312 -21.98 -3.32 13.87
CA GLU A 312 -23.00 -3.81 14.79
C GLU A 312 -22.96 -3.03 16.11
N TRP A 313 -21.77 -2.86 16.68
CA TRP A 313 -21.55 -2.11 17.91
C TRP A 313 -22.04 -0.65 17.81
N LEU A 314 -21.84 0.01 16.65
CA LEU A 314 -22.30 1.37 16.38
C LEU A 314 -23.83 1.44 16.24
N VAL A 315 -24.42 0.50 15.49
CA VAL A 315 -25.87 0.45 15.24
C VAL A 315 -26.63 0.16 16.52
N GLU A 316 -26.15 -0.77 17.35
CA GLU A 316 -26.74 -1.09 18.67
C GLU A 316 -26.82 0.12 19.60
N ARG A 317 -25.89 1.07 19.44
CA ARG A 317 -25.83 2.31 20.24
C ARG A 317 -26.55 3.49 19.58
N GLY A 318 -27.29 3.23 18.52
CA GLY A 318 -28.12 4.23 17.85
C GLY A 318 -27.32 5.22 17.00
N CYS A 319 -26.12 4.85 16.54
CA CYS A 319 -25.40 5.69 15.58
C CYS A 319 -26.24 5.83 14.29
N PRO A 320 -26.58 7.06 13.86
CA PRO A 320 -27.41 7.24 12.68
C PRO A 320 -26.65 6.86 11.42
N PHE A 321 -27.35 6.29 10.45
CA PHE A 321 -26.79 6.09 9.13
C PHE A 321 -26.60 7.43 8.41
N PRO A 322 -25.42 7.70 7.81
CA PRO A 322 -25.20 8.91 7.05
C PRO A 322 -26.04 8.89 5.75
N PRO A 323 -26.73 9.98 5.41
CA PRO A 323 -27.68 10.00 4.29
C PRO A 323 -27.02 10.22 2.92
N ASP A 324 -25.70 10.10 2.81
CA ASP A 324 -24.92 10.50 1.65
C ASP A 324 -24.41 9.31 0.80
N GLY A 325 -24.59 8.08 1.31
CA GLY A 325 -24.10 6.85 0.70
C GLY A 325 -22.62 6.55 1.00
N GLY A 326 -21.99 7.27 1.94
CA GLY A 326 -20.58 7.16 2.28
C GLY A 326 -20.16 5.75 2.72
N ALA A 327 -21.01 5.07 3.50
CA ALA A 327 -20.75 3.70 3.96
C ALA A 327 -20.59 2.70 2.79
N TYR A 328 -21.48 2.75 1.79
CA TYR A 328 -21.35 1.91 0.60
C TYR A 328 -20.12 2.27 -0.23
N LEU A 329 -19.77 3.56 -0.33
CA LEU A 329 -18.59 4.00 -1.07
C LEU A 329 -17.30 3.49 -0.40
N GLY A 330 -17.22 3.51 0.93
CA GLY A 330 -16.12 2.94 1.70
C GLY A 330 -15.91 1.46 1.40
N ALA A 331 -16.97 0.65 1.56
CA ALA A 331 -16.94 -0.79 1.24
C ALA A 331 -16.60 -1.06 -0.24
N ALA A 332 -17.15 -0.24 -1.16
CA ALA A 332 -16.91 -0.38 -2.59
C ALA A 332 -15.45 -0.12 -2.99
N ARG A 333 -14.79 0.87 -2.36
CA ARG A 333 -13.36 1.17 -2.59
C ARG A 333 -12.44 0.01 -2.21
N ASN A 334 -12.80 -0.72 -1.16
CA ASN A 334 -12.07 -1.91 -0.72
C ASN A 334 -12.41 -3.16 -1.56
N GLY A 335 -13.47 -3.10 -2.35
CA GLY A 335 -14.00 -4.27 -3.06
C GLY A 335 -14.66 -5.30 -2.14
N ASP A 336 -15.12 -4.85 -0.97
CA ASP A 336 -15.68 -5.72 0.06
C ASP A 336 -17.17 -6.00 -0.21
N LEU A 337 -17.43 -7.07 -0.96
CA LEU A 337 -18.78 -7.47 -1.32
C LEU A 337 -19.60 -7.91 -0.09
N ALA A 338 -18.96 -8.52 0.91
CA ALA A 338 -19.66 -8.97 2.12
C ALA A 338 -20.20 -7.77 2.90
N MET A 339 -19.36 -6.74 3.06
CA MET A 339 -19.75 -5.50 3.70
C MET A 339 -20.88 -4.78 2.94
N LEU A 340 -20.88 -4.78 1.59
CA LEU A 340 -22.00 -4.23 0.81
C LEU A 340 -23.32 -4.95 1.08
N HIS A 341 -23.31 -6.28 1.12
CA HIS A 341 -24.48 -7.07 1.50
C HIS A 341 -24.92 -6.79 2.94
N TYR A 342 -23.96 -6.62 3.86
CA TYR A 342 -24.26 -6.32 5.25
C TYR A 342 -24.91 -4.94 5.44
N LEU A 343 -24.35 -3.89 4.85
CA LEU A 343 -24.94 -2.54 4.85
C LEU A 343 -26.36 -2.53 4.29
N HIS A 344 -26.62 -3.31 3.25
CA HIS A 344 -27.96 -3.46 2.69
C HIS A 344 -28.92 -4.14 3.67
N ARG A 345 -28.49 -5.22 4.36
CA ARG A 345 -29.29 -5.88 5.40
C ARG A 345 -29.63 -4.92 6.56
N LEU A 346 -28.72 -4.02 6.89
CA LEU A 346 -28.92 -3.00 7.92
C LEU A 346 -29.82 -1.84 7.48
N GLY A 347 -30.25 -1.81 6.21
CA GLY A 347 -31.07 -0.73 5.68
C GLY A 347 -30.32 0.59 5.51
N CYS A 348 -28.98 0.55 5.37
CA CYS A 348 -28.17 1.74 5.13
C CYS A 348 -28.67 2.45 3.86
N PRO A 349 -28.88 3.78 3.90
CA PRO A 349 -29.37 4.54 2.76
C PRO A 349 -28.31 4.63 1.66
N TRP A 350 -28.77 4.56 0.40
CA TRP A 350 -27.92 4.70 -0.79
C TRP A 350 -27.39 6.12 -1.01
N GLY A 351 -27.92 7.09 -0.28
CA GLY A 351 -27.69 8.51 -0.49
C GLY A 351 -28.58 9.11 -1.58
N ARG A 352 -28.13 10.23 -2.17
CA ARG A 352 -28.86 10.88 -3.27
C ARG A 352 -28.95 9.91 -4.47
N PRO A 353 -30.16 9.64 -5.01
CA PRO A 353 -30.31 8.77 -6.17
C PRO A 353 -29.40 9.17 -7.33
N GLY A 354 -28.75 8.19 -7.95
CA GLY A 354 -27.82 8.41 -9.06
C GLY A 354 -26.44 8.96 -8.68
N LYS A 355 -26.11 9.18 -7.39
CA LYS A 355 -24.80 9.70 -6.96
C LYS A 355 -23.77 8.61 -6.67
N LEU A 356 -24.15 7.54 -5.97
CA LEU A 356 -23.23 6.52 -5.48
C LEU A 356 -22.43 5.82 -6.61
N LEU A 357 -23.12 5.35 -7.65
CA LEU A 357 -22.46 4.62 -8.73
C LEU A 357 -21.44 5.48 -9.52
N PRO A 358 -21.73 6.76 -9.86
CA PRO A 358 -20.70 7.66 -10.41
C PRO A 358 -19.50 7.89 -9.48
N ASP A 359 -19.72 7.98 -8.16
CA ASP A 359 -18.64 8.14 -7.18
C ASP A 359 -17.75 6.88 -7.11
N CYS A 360 -18.38 5.70 -7.19
CA CYS A 360 -17.69 4.42 -7.33
C CYS A 360 -16.88 4.34 -8.64
N ILE A 361 -17.45 4.78 -9.77
CA ILE A 361 -16.75 4.82 -11.06
C ILE A 361 -15.52 5.73 -10.95
N ARG A 362 -15.66 6.96 -10.42
CA ARG A 362 -14.54 7.90 -10.22
C ARG A 362 -13.46 7.34 -9.29
N SER A 363 -13.84 6.48 -8.35
CA SER A 363 -12.90 5.81 -7.43
C SER A 363 -12.23 4.57 -8.06
N GLY A 364 -12.53 4.23 -9.32
CA GLY A 364 -11.87 3.12 -10.03
C GLY A 364 -12.23 1.73 -9.51
N VAL A 365 -13.41 1.56 -8.88
CA VAL A 365 -13.82 0.26 -8.32
C VAL A 365 -14.04 -0.78 -9.41
N SER A 366 -14.00 -2.07 -9.05
CA SER A 366 -14.15 -3.16 -10.01
C SER A 366 -15.59 -3.28 -10.54
N VAL A 367 -15.73 -3.86 -11.74
CA VAL A 367 -17.05 -4.18 -12.33
C VAL A 367 -17.87 -5.11 -11.43
N ALA A 368 -17.22 -6.01 -10.68
CA ALA A 368 -17.91 -6.90 -9.75
C ALA A 368 -18.60 -6.13 -8.62
N VAL A 369 -17.94 -5.09 -8.09
CA VAL A 369 -18.50 -4.19 -7.07
C VAL A 369 -19.69 -3.41 -7.63
N LEU A 370 -19.54 -2.84 -8.83
CA LEU A 370 -20.63 -2.10 -9.49
C LEU A 370 -21.84 -3.01 -9.77
N GLN A 371 -21.60 -4.26 -10.19
CA GLN A 371 -22.65 -5.24 -10.42
C GLN A 371 -23.34 -5.62 -9.11
N CYS A 372 -22.59 -5.89 -8.04
CA CYS A 372 -23.15 -6.17 -6.71
C CYS A 372 -24.07 -5.03 -6.22
N LEU A 373 -23.64 -3.78 -6.35
CA LEU A 373 -24.47 -2.61 -5.99
C LEU A 373 -25.78 -2.57 -6.78
N LEU A 374 -25.75 -2.89 -8.09
CA LEU A 374 -26.97 -2.97 -8.89
C LEU A 374 -27.87 -4.13 -8.47
N ASP A 375 -27.30 -5.29 -8.17
CA ASP A 375 -28.04 -6.49 -7.75
C ASP A 375 -28.72 -6.28 -6.39
N LEU A 376 -28.12 -5.46 -5.51
CA LEU A 376 -28.71 -5.00 -4.25
C LEU A 376 -29.79 -3.91 -4.44
N GLY A 377 -30.05 -3.47 -5.67
CA GLY A 377 -31.07 -2.47 -5.95
C GLY A 377 -30.63 -1.03 -5.73
N CYS A 378 -29.33 -0.72 -5.86
CA CYS A 378 -28.85 0.67 -5.84
C CYS A 378 -29.63 1.51 -6.87
N PRO A 379 -30.14 2.69 -6.49
CA PRO A 379 -30.90 3.56 -7.39
C PRO A 379 -30.16 3.85 -8.69
N GLU A 380 -30.92 3.86 -9.78
CA GLU A 380 -30.37 4.04 -11.12
C GLU A 380 -29.64 5.38 -11.27
N MET A 381 -28.67 5.39 -12.18
CA MET A 381 -27.94 6.60 -12.59
C MET A 381 -28.18 6.90 -14.06
N ASP A 382 -27.81 8.10 -14.49
CA ASP A 382 -27.71 8.42 -15.91
C ASP A 382 -26.56 7.62 -16.55
N TRP A 383 -26.93 6.56 -17.27
CA TRP A 383 -26.00 5.67 -17.97
C TRP A 383 -25.23 6.37 -19.10
N ASP A 384 -25.81 7.40 -19.73
CA ASP A 384 -25.12 8.19 -20.75
C ASP A 384 -24.06 9.09 -20.13
N ALA A 385 -24.35 9.69 -18.97
CA ALA A 385 -23.37 10.42 -18.18
C ALA A 385 -22.26 9.49 -17.63
N ALA A 386 -22.61 8.28 -17.18
CA ALA A 386 -21.67 7.30 -16.65
C ALA A 386 -20.65 6.82 -17.70
N VAL A 387 -21.09 6.57 -18.94
CA VAL A 387 -20.19 6.22 -20.05
C VAL A 387 -19.23 7.38 -20.35
N LYS A 388 -19.75 8.62 -20.42
CA LYS A 388 -18.90 9.81 -20.64
C LYS A 388 -17.90 10.04 -19.51
N LEU A 389 -18.32 9.78 -18.27
CA LEU A 389 -17.48 9.87 -17.09
C LEU A 389 -16.34 8.86 -17.17
N ALA A 390 -16.67 7.59 -17.42
CA ALA A 390 -15.66 6.53 -17.57
C ALA A 390 -14.67 6.86 -18.70
N GLN A 391 -15.13 7.40 -19.83
CA GLN A 391 -14.28 7.79 -20.97
C GLN A 391 -13.25 8.90 -20.67
N ARG A 392 -13.49 9.74 -19.67
CA ARG A 392 -12.60 10.84 -19.30
C ARG A 392 -11.44 10.41 -18.39
N GLU A 393 -11.50 9.21 -17.84
CA GLU A 393 -10.58 8.75 -16.80
C GLU A 393 -9.47 7.84 -17.39
N PRO A 394 -8.18 8.20 -17.23
CA PRO A 394 -7.06 7.51 -17.84
C PRO A 394 -6.62 6.29 -17.00
N TRP A 395 -7.33 5.16 -17.10
CA TRP A 395 -6.99 3.95 -16.33
C TRP A 395 -6.70 2.72 -17.20
N GLU A 396 -5.82 1.83 -16.73
CA GLU A 396 -5.48 0.57 -17.41
C GLU A 396 -6.66 -0.43 -17.46
N ARG A 397 -7.67 -0.30 -16.58
CA ARG A 397 -8.86 -1.18 -16.51
C ARG A 397 -10.07 -0.67 -17.29
N HIS A 398 -9.89 0.37 -18.10
CA HIS A 398 -10.94 1.15 -18.75
C HIS A 398 -11.78 0.35 -19.77
N ALA A 399 -11.17 -0.60 -20.50
CA ALA A 399 -11.88 -1.36 -21.54
C ALA A 399 -12.99 -2.27 -20.98
N ALA A 400 -12.73 -2.98 -19.88
CA ALA A 400 -13.71 -3.86 -19.25
C ALA A 400 -14.88 -3.09 -18.64
N LEU A 401 -14.59 -1.94 -18.02
CA LEU A 401 -15.60 -1.04 -17.48
C LEU A 401 -16.48 -0.44 -18.59
N LEU A 402 -15.89 0.07 -19.68
CA LEU A 402 -16.65 0.60 -20.81
C LEU A 402 -17.52 -0.47 -21.49
N ALA A 403 -16.98 -1.68 -21.68
CA ALA A 403 -17.74 -2.79 -22.24
C ALA A 403 -18.95 -3.14 -21.37
N TRP A 404 -18.74 -3.23 -20.05
CA TRP A 404 -19.82 -3.48 -19.09
C TRP A 404 -20.85 -2.34 -19.07
N LEU A 405 -20.42 -1.08 -19.00
CA LEU A 405 -21.33 0.08 -19.06
C LEU A 405 -22.15 0.10 -20.36
N GLY A 406 -21.52 -0.20 -21.49
CA GLY A 406 -22.19 -0.32 -22.79
C GLY A 406 -23.25 -1.42 -22.79
N GLU A 407 -22.95 -2.58 -22.20
CA GLU A 407 -23.89 -3.68 -22.06
C GLU A 407 -25.07 -3.33 -21.13
N GLN A 408 -24.80 -2.75 -19.96
CA GLN A 408 -25.84 -2.32 -19.02
C GLN A 408 -26.76 -1.26 -19.63
N ARG A 409 -26.20 -0.34 -20.43
CA ARG A 409 -26.94 0.68 -21.20
C ARG A 409 -27.83 0.06 -22.27
N ARG A 410 -27.35 -0.96 -23.01
CA ARG A 410 -28.15 -1.67 -24.02
C ARG A 410 -29.32 -2.42 -23.39
N ARG A 411 -29.08 -3.18 -22.32
CA ARG A 411 -30.11 -3.95 -21.62
C ARG A 411 -31.28 -3.08 -21.16
N ARG A 412 -30.99 -1.88 -20.63
CA ARG A 412 -32.02 -0.95 -20.12
C ARG A 412 -32.73 -0.13 -21.21
N ARG A 413 -32.11 0.03 -22.39
CA ARG A 413 -32.75 0.64 -23.58
C ARG A 413 -33.65 -0.34 -24.34
N SER A 414 -33.52 -1.64 -24.08
CA SER A 414 -34.33 -2.70 -24.71
C SER A 414 -35.03 -3.59 -23.68
N PRO A 415 -35.95 -3.05 -22.85
CA PRO A 415 -36.66 -3.85 -21.83
C PRO A 415 -37.52 -4.99 -22.42
N GLY A 416 -37.84 -4.96 -23.72
CA GLY A 416 -38.73 -5.94 -24.38
C GLY A 416 -38.15 -7.32 -24.68
N ALA A 417 -36.84 -7.57 -24.53
CA ALA A 417 -36.25 -8.87 -24.91
C ALA A 417 -36.35 -9.94 -23.81
N GLN A 418 -36.41 -9.56 -22.52
CA GLN A 418 -36.56 -10.51 -21.41
C GLN A 418 -38.02 -10.91 -21.17
N GLY A 419 -38.98 -9.99 -21.38
CA GLY A 419 -40.41 -10.31 -21.37
C GLY A 419 -40.80 -11.29 -22.49
N ALA A 420 -40.15 -11.19 -23.66
CA ALA A 420 -40.37 -12.10 -24.78
C ALA A 420 -39.79 -13.51 -24.57
N LEU A 421 -38.70 -13.66 -23.82
CA LEU A 421 -38.11 -14.98 -23.52
C LEU A 421 -38.86 -15.75 -22.41
N LEU A 422 -39.43 -15.05 -21.42
CA LEU A 422 -40.31 -15.67 -20.43
C LEU A 422 -41.72 -15.96 -20.98
N ALA A 423 -42.25 -15.10 -21.86
CA ALA A 423 -43.51 -15.37 -22.56
C ALA A 423 -43.38 -16.44 -23.66
N ALA A 424 -42.20 -16.62 -24.27
CA ALA A 424 -41.93 -17.72 -25.21
C ALA A 424 -41.68 -19.08 -24.52
N ALA A 425 -41.56 -19.12 -23.19
CA ALA A 425 -41.45 -20.34 -22.40
C ALA A 425 -42.82 -20.84 -21.85
N THR A 426 -43.91 -20.11 -22.12
CA THR A 426 -45.28 -20.58 -21.86
C THR A 426 -46.02 -20.70 -23.18
N ASP A 427 -46.02 -21.91 -23.75
CA ASP A 427 -46.92 -22.24 -24.85
C ASP A 427 -48.37 -22.33 -24.34
N SER A 428 -49.28 -21.98 -25.24
CA SER A 428 -50.74 -21.93 -25.19
C SER A 428 -51.50 -23.20 -24.73
N SER A 429 -50.81 -24.18 -24.16
CA SER A 429 -51.39 -25.48 -23.77
C SER A 429 -51.47 -25.73 -22.26
N GLY A 430 -51.03 -24.80 -21.40
CA GLY A 430 -51.42 -24.77 -19.98
C GLY A 430 -51.31 -26.11 -19.23
N ARG A 431 -50.17 -26.80 -19.31
CA ARG A 431 -49.89 -27.96 -18.45
C ARG A 431 -48.49 -27.89 -17.83
N LEU A 432 -48.50 -27.87 -16.49
CA LEU A 432 -47.34 -28.17 -15.65
C LEU A 432 -46.93 -29.63 -15.87
N ALA A 433 -45.67 -29.87 -16.20
CA ALA A 433 -45.06 -31.19 -16.05
C ALA A 433 -44.30 -31.22 -14.71
N LEU A 434 -44.65 -32.21 -13.89
CA LEU A 434 -44.07 -32.56 -12.59
C LEU A 434 -42.54 -32.77 -12.63
#